data_AF-A0A1M3E7W5-F1
#
_entry.id   AF-A0A1M3E7W5-F1
#
_cell.length_a   1.000
_cell.length_b   1.000
_cell.length_c   1.000
_cell.angle_alpha   90.00
_cell.angle_beta   90.00
_cell.angle_gamma   90.00
#
_symmetry.space_group_name_H-M   'P 1'
#
loop_
_entity.id
_entity.type
_entity.pdbx_description
1 polymer ?
#
loop_
_entity_poly.entity_id
_entity_poly.type
_entity_poly.pdbx_seq_one_letter_code
_entity_poly.pdbx_strand_id
1 'polypeptide(L)'
;MKTKFFKSIFIAAALSLMTIVNAIAGTFYVCSGTAFTLTPSVSTFSVYEWSDGATVVQTGSSPNLVQTVTLSPATTAIAKTYTLRVQDGNGCWSAQATHTVYVLPALTASIAGATAICSNVTLNETLTASTNYGALNLTAAPGLSYNFTWTGGGTVSGTNNHLNQVTTSGTYGVSVAYVLPTNDGSKMTGCTGTASHTIITNTAPTTPSVTIQ
;
A
#
# COMPACT_ATOMS: atom_id res chain seq x y z
N MET A 1 -10.08 -11.68 82.01
CA MET A 1 -10.13 -10.30 81.48
C MET A 1 -9.98 -10.39 79.97
N LYS A 2 -10.84 -9.69 79.23
CA LYS A 2 -11.13 -9.83 77.79
C LYS A 2 -9.95 -9.40 76.89
N THR A 3 -10.13 -9.64 75.57
CA THR A 3 -9.55 -8.97 74.39
C THR A 3 -8.15 -9.42 73.93
N LYS A 4 -7.81 -9.59 72.64
CA LYS A 4 -8.50 -9.37 71.35
C LYS A 4 -7.70 -10.14 70.27
N PHE A 5 -8.38 -10.94 69.44
CA PHE A 5 -7.80 -11.49 68.20
C PHE A 5 -7.63 -10.33 67.19
N PHE A 6 -6.40 -9.91 66.92
CA PHE A 6 -6.11 -9.06 65.75
C PHE A 6 -5.81 -9.97 64.56
N LYS A 7 -6.79 -10.09 63.65
CA LYS A 7 -6.58 -10.61 62.30
C LYS A 7 -5.54 -9.71 61.63
N SER A 8 -4.32 -10.22 61.46
CA SER A 8 -3.33 -9.59 60.60
C SER A 8 -3.83 -9.70 59.16
N ILE A 9 -4.43 -8.61 58.67
CA ILE A 9 -4.78 -8.42 57.28
C ILE A 9 -3.45 -8.21 56.53
N PHE A 10 -3.01 -9.24 55.82
CA PHE A 10 -1.98 -9.10 54.80
C PHE A 10 -2.60 -8.30 53.63
N ILE A 11 -2.42 -6.97 53.64
CA ILE A 11 -2.52 -6.20 52.39
C ILE A 11 -1.20 -6.46 51.66
N ALA A 12 -1.18 -7.53 50.87
CA ALA A 12 -0.22 -7.64 49.79
C ALA A 12 -0.58 -6.54 48.79
N ALA A 13 0.06 -5.38 48.90
CA ALA A 13 0.12 -4.45 47.80
C ALA A 13 0.85 -5.17 46.67
N ALA A 14 0.08 -5.80 45.78
CA ALA A 14 0.58 -6.30 44.52
C ALA A 14 1.06 -5.06 43.77
N LEU A 15 2.35 -4.74 43.94
CA LEU A 15 3.07 -3.83 43.08
C LEU A 15 3.12 -4.53 41.72
N SER A 16 2.02 -4.40 40.97
CA SER A 16 1.90 -4.83 39.59
C SER A 16 3.06 -4.16 38.87
N LEU A 17 4.07 -4.95 38.52
CA LEU A 17 5.10 -4.55 37.58
C LEU A 17 4.36 -4.12 36.32
N MET A 18 4.14 -2.81 36.17
CA MET A 18 3.60 -2.20 34.98
C MET A 18 4.69 -2.41 33.94
N THR A 19 4.58 -3.50 33.18
CA THR A 19 5.45 -3.72 32.02
C THR A 19 5.21 -2.55 31.10
N ILE A 20 6.20 -1.66 31.02
CA ILE A 20 6.26 -0.61 30.03
C ILE A 20 6.36 -1.35 28.70
N VAL A 21 5.21 -1.58 28.05
CA VAL A 21 5.23 -2.00 26.66
C VAL A 21 5.68 -0.76 25.92
N ASN A 22 6.95 -0.72 25.53
CA ASN A 22 7.45 0.31 24.65
C ASN A 22 6.51 0.35 23.44
N ALA A 23 5.87 1.49 23.27
CA ALA A 23 5.11 1.81 22.09
C ALA A 23 5.90 1.44 20.83
N ILE A 24 5.40 0.50 20.03
CA ILE A 24 6.04 0.17 18.74
C ILE A 24 5.67 1.28 17.76
N ALA A 25 6.62 2.16 17.47
CA ALA A 25 6.50 3.10 16.36
C ALA A 25 6.47 2.30 15.04
N GLY A 26 5.48 2.57 14.20
CA GLY A 26 5.27 1.87 12.94
C GLY A 26 5.29 2.83 11.76
N THR A 27 5.77 2.36 10.62
CA THR A 27 5.69 3.08 9.34
C THR A 27 4.68 2.38 8.43
N PHE A 28 3.80 3.17 7.81
CA PHE A 28 2.73 2.65 6.95
C PHE A 28 2.70 3.41 5.63
N TYR A 29 2.27 2.72 4.57
CA TYR A 29 2.15 3.29 3.23
C TYR A 29 0.75 3.06 2.69
N VAL A 30 0.07 4.11 2.25
CA VAL A 30 -1.32 4.03 1.77
C VAL A 30 -1.48 4.85 0.51
N CYS A 31 -2.42 4.45 -0.35
CA CYS A 31 -2.75 5.23 -1.54
C CYS A 31 -3.69 6.39 -1.21
N SER A 32 -3.47 7.53 -1.85
CA SER A 32 -4.38 8.68 -1.80
C SER A 32 -5.83 8.24 -2.04
N GLY A 33 -6.74 8.64 -1.15
CA GLY A 33 -8.16 8.35 -1.24
C GLY A 33 -8.56 6.93 -0.82
N THR A 34 -7.62 6.06 -0.48
CA THR A 34 -7.92 4.72 0.06
C THR A 34 -8.06 4.80 1.58
N ALA A 35 -9.15 4.22 2.10
CA ALA A 35 -9.34 4.10 3.54
C ALA A 35 -8.33 3.10 4.13
N PHE A 36 -7.78 3.42 5.30
CA PHE A 36 -6.88 2.55 6.04
C PHE A 36 -7.27 2.48 7.51
N THR A 37 -6.81 1.42 8.18
CA THR A 37 -7.06 1.20 9.60
C THR A 37 -5.75 1.01 10.33
N LEU A 38 -5.50 1.84 11.33
CA LEU A 38 -4.44 1.61 12.32
C LEU A 38 -5.03 0.79 13.46
N THR A 39 -4.52 -0.43 13.64
CA THR A 39 -4.95 -1.37 14.67
C THR A 39 -3.85 -1.54 15.73
N PRO A 40 -4.08 -1.04 16.94
CA PRO A 40 -3.14 -1.22 18.05
C PRO A 40 -2.99 -2.68 18.45
N SER A 41 -1.78 -3.09 18.84
CA SER A 41 -1.50 -4.43 19.37
C SER A 41 -1.71 -4.54 20.88
N VAL A 42 -2.56 -3.69 21.47
CA VAL A 42 -2.88 -3.70 22.91
C VAL A 42 -4.23 -4.34 23.16
N SER A 43 -4.32 -5.23 24.14
CA SER A 43 -5.53 -5.99 24.47
C SER A 43 -6.19 -5.59 25.79
N THR A 44 -5.48 -4.85 26.65
CA THR A 44 -5.97 -4.46 27.97
C THR A 44 -5.89 -2.93 28.15
N PHE A 45 -7.03 -2.26 28.06
CA PHE A 45 -7.19 -0.82 28.31
C PHE A 45 -8.67 -0.52 28.59
N SER A 46 -8.96 0.68 29.08
CA SER A 46 -10.33 1.20 29.28
C SER A 46 -10.68 2.31 28.29
N VAL A 47 -9.70 3.17 27.96
CA VAL A 47 -9.85 4.25 26.98
C VAL A 47 -8.64 4.30 26.05
N TYR A 48 -8.85 4.61 24.77
CA TYR A 48 -7.78 5.02 23.87
C TYR A 48 -7.91 6.50 23.50
N GLU A 49 -6.79 7.10 23.11
CA GLU A 49 -6.73 8.43 22.55
C GLU A 49 -5.76 8.43 21.37
N TRP A 50 -6.28 8.75 20.19
CA TRP A 50 -5.50 9.02 18.99
C TRP A 50 -5.39 10.53 18.78
N SER A 51 -4.20 11.00 18.45
CA SER A 51 -3.95 12.37 17.99
C SER A 51 -3.21 12.40 16.66
N ASP A 52 -3.36 13.47 15.89
CA ASP A 52 -2.61 13.72 14.66
C ASP A 52 -1.33 14.55 14.89
N GLY A 53 -0.79 14.48 16.12
CA GLY A 53 0.35 15.26 16.58
C GLY A 53 0.00 16.64 17.15
N ALA A 54 -1.16 17.21 16.82
CA ALA A 54 -1.62 18.49 17.35
C ALA A 54 -2.99 18.41 18.03
N THR A 55 -3.89 17.58 17.51
CA THR A 55 -5.28 17.49 17.96
C THR A 55 -5.67 16.05 18.25
N VAL A 56 -6.53 15.84 19.25
CA VAL A 56 -7.14 14.54 19.48
C VAL A 56 -8.15 14.29 18.37
N VAL A 57 -7.93 13.23 17.58
CA VAL A 57 -8.77 12.86 16.43
C VAL A 57 -9.77 11.77 16.78
N GLN A 58 -9.52 10.97 17.83
CA GLN A 58 -10.45 9.92 18.25
C GLN A 58 -10.22 9.55 19.71
N THR A 59 -11.29 9.30 20.47
CA THR A 59 -11.23 8.71 21.82
C THR A 59 -12.43 7.79 22.08
N GLY A 60 -12.29 6.82 22.97
CA GLY A 60 -13.36 5.91 23.38
C GLY A 60 -12.85 4.52 23.76
N SER A 61 -13.62 3.48 23.42
CA SER A 61 -13.29 2.06 23.71
C SER A 61 -12.85 1.20 22.51
N SER A 62 -13.12 1.61 21.26
CA SER A 62 -12.61 0.94 20.04
C SER A 62 -11.21 1.45 19.61
N PRO A 63 -10.14 0.65 19.75
CA PRO A 63 -8.77 1.13 19.56
C PRO A 63 -8.40 1.39 18.08
N ASN A 64 -9.21 0.89 17.15
CA ASN A 64 -8.98 1.05 15.71
C ASN A 64 -9.28 2.49 15.26
N LEU A 65 -8.30 3.12 14.62
CA LEU A 65 -8.46 4.40 13.94
C LEU A 65 -8.61 4.16 12.43
N VAL A 66 -9.76 4.56 11.87
CA VAL A 66 -10.05 4.45 10.44
C VAL A 66 -9.94 5.83 9.82
N GLN A 67 -9.09 5.98 8.81
CA GLN A 67 -8.82 7.27 8.17
C GLN A 67 -8.83 7.14 6.65
N THR A 68 -9.14 8.24 5.98
CA THR A 68 -8.99 8.42 4.54
C THR A 68 -8.33 9.76 4.31
N VAL A 69 -7.25 9.78 3.52
CA VAL A 69 -6.51 11.01 3.21
C VAL A 69 -6.38 11.14 1.70
N THR A 70 -6.80 12.27 1.15
CA THR A 70 -6.65 12.61 -0.26
C THR A 70 -5.53 13.63 -0.45
N LEU A 71 -4.72 13.44 -1.47
CA LEU A 71 -3.64 14.35 -1.82
C LEU A 71 -4.15 15.54 -2.64
N SER A 72 -3.70 16.73 -2.28
CA SER A 72 -3.85 17.95 -3.08
C SER A 72 -2.55 18.76 -2.96
N PRO A 73 -1.70 18.80 -4.00
CA PRO A 73 -1.88 18.20 -5.33
C PRO A 73 -1.74 16.66 -5.34
N ALA A 74 -2.41 15.99 -6.29
CA ALA A 74 -2.48 14.52 -6.37
C ALA A 74 -1.14 13.82 -6.65
N THR A 75 -0.10 14.57 -7.04
CA THR A 75 1.22 14.05 -7.46
C THR A 75 2.29 14.15 -6.36
N THR A 76 1.97 14.69 -5.19
CA THR A 76 2.93 14.91 -4.10
C THR A 76 2.59 14.06 -2.91
N ALA A 77 3.49 13.13 -2.56
CA ALA A 77 3.35 12.34 -1.34
C ALA A 77 3.44 13.23 -0.10
N ILE A 78 2.73 12.83 0.96
CA ILE A 78 2.81 13.49 2.26
C ILE A 78 3.05 12.48 3.38
N ALA A 79 3.61 12.94 4.48
CA ALA A 79 3.72 12.18 5.72
C ALA A 79 2.67 12.71 6.72
N LYS A 80 1.98 11.78 7.39
CA LYS A 80 1.09 12.05 8.51
C LYS A 80 1.63 11.36 9.75
N THR A 81 1.54 12.05 10.88
CA THR A 81 1.92 11.51 12.18
C THR A 81 0.67 11.22 12.98
N TYR A 82 0.55 10.02 13.51
CA TYR A 82 -0.51 9.64 14.43
C TYR A 82 0.11 9.17 15.74
N THR A 83 -0.39 9.69 16.85
CA THR A 83 0.08 9.32 18.19
C THR A 83 -1.04 8.63 18.96
N LEU A 84 -0.73 7.48 19.56
CA LEU A 84 -1.65 6.70 20.38
C LEU A 84 -1.20 6.69 21.83
N ARG A 85 -2.14 6.87 22.76
CA ARG A 85 -1.97 6.47 24.17
C ARG A 85 -3.24 5.80 24.67
N VAL A 86 -3.10 5.00 25.72
CA VAL A 86 -4.22 4.28 26.34
C VAL A 86 -4.29 4.55 27.83
N GLN A 87 -5.50 4.51 28.38
CA GLN A 87 -5.78 4.66 29.80
C GLN A 87 -6.24 3.31 30.37
N ASP A 88 -5.75 2.95 31.54
CA ASP A 88 -6.25 1.79 32.28
C ASP A 88 -7.55 2.11 33.05
N GLY A 89 -8.13 1.10 33.71
CA GLY A 89 -9.35 1.24 34.51
C GLY A 89 -9.19 2.08 35.79
N ASN A 90 -7.96 2.39 36.18
CA ASN A 90 -7.64 3.25 37.32
C ASN A 90 -7.43 4.72 36.91
N GLY A 91 -7.48 5.01 35.61
CA GLY A 91 -7.28 6.35 35.08
C GLY A 91 -5.82 6.69 34.73
N CYS A 92 -4.89 5.74 34.82
CA CYS A 92 -3.49 5.97 34.48
C CYS A 92 -3.26 5.87 32.96
N TRP A 93 -2.58 6.86 32.38
CA TRP A 93 -2.25 6.90 30.95
C TRP A 93 -0.88 6.26 30.66
N SER A 94 -0.80 5.55 29.54
CA SER A 94 0.46 5.05 28.97
C SER A 94 1.32 6.17 28.40
N ALA A 95 2.59 5.84 28.11
CA ALA A 95 3.38 6.64 27.19
C ALA A 95 2.72 6.72 25.80
N GLN A 96 3.10 7.74 25.04
CA GLN A 96 2.63 7.97 23.67
C GLN A 96 3.42 7.12 22.67
N ALA A 97 2.70 6.53 21.71
CA ALA A 97 3.21 5.76 20.59
C ALA A 97 3.06 6.54 19.29
N THR A 98 4.16 6.89 18.62
CA THR A 98 4.11 7.68 17.39
C THR A 98 4.26 6.78 16.16
N HIS A 99 3.35 6.96 15.20
CA HIS A 99 3.30 6.22 13.94
C HIS A 99 3.35 7.20 12.77
N THR A 100 4.06 6.83 11.70
CA THR A 100 4.13 7.61 10.47
C THR A 100 3.37 6.90 9.37
N VAL A 101 2.46 7.62 8.71
CA VAL A 101 1.69 7.16 7.56
C VAL A 101 2.08 8.00 6.35
N TYR A 102 2.70 7.37 5.36
CA TYR A 102 2.97 7.96 4.07
C TYR A 102 1.77 7.76 3.15
N VAL A 103 1.20 8.87 2.68
CA VAL A 103 0.10 8.87 1.71
C VAL A 103 0.70 9.13 0.34
N LEU A 104 0.59 8.16 -0.55
CA LEU A 104 1.27 8.13 -1.83
C LEU A 104 0.33 8.51 -2.99
N PRO A 105 0.84 9.19 -4.03
CA PRO A 105 0.14 9.37 -5.29
C PRO A 105 -0.19 8.02 -5.94
N ALA A 106 -1.33 7.98 -6.64
CA ALA A 106 -1.68 6.85 -7.47
C ALA A 106 -0.70 6.70 -8.66
N LEU A 107 -0.31 5.46 -8.94
CA LEU A 107 0.47 5.13 -10.12
C LEU A 107 -0.44 4.98 -11.34
N THR A 108 0.07 5.37 -12.50
CA THR A 108 -0.53 5.06 -13.80
C THR A 108 0.40 4.15 -14.58
N ALA A 109 -0.19 3.41 -15.51
CA ALA A 109 0.52 2.59 -16.47
C ALA A 109 -0.02 2.86 -17.88
N SER A 110 0.84 2.71 -18.88
CA SER A 110 0.46 2.68 -20.30
C SER A 110 1.31 1.66 -21.03
N ILE A 111 0.83 1.21 -22.19
CA ILE A 111 1.55 0.30 -23.09
C ILE A 111 1.53 0.92 -24.50
N ALA A 112 2.67 0.87 -25.19
CA ALA A 112 2.82 1.25 -26.58
C ALA A 112 3.37 0.08 -27.41
N GLY A 113 2.94 -0.01 -28.68
CA GLY A 113 3.38 -1.03 -29.63
C GLY A 113 2.38 -1.21 -30.77
N ALA A 114 2.66 -2.16 -31.67
CA ALA A 114 1.75 -2.50 -32.77
C ALA A 114 0.37 -2.93 -32.24
N THR A 115 -0.71 -2.54 -32.92
CA THR A 115 -2.09 -2.90 -32.55
C THR A 115 -2.70 -3.95 -33.48
N ALA A 116 -2.10 -4.18 -34.65
CA ALA A 116 -2.54 -5.18 -35.61
C ALA A 116 -1.39 -5.68 -36.48
N ILE A 117 -1.53 -6.91 -36.97
CA ILE A 117 -0.64 -7.54 -37.96
C ILE A 117 -1.46 -8.25 -39.03
N CYS A 118 -0.87 -8.51 -40.20
CA CYS A 118 -1.50 -9.35 -41.21
C CYS A 118 -1.27 -10.84 -40.93
N SER A 119 -2.23 -11.70 -41.30
CA SER A 119 -2.19 -13.15 -41.07
C SER A 119 -1.06 -13.88 -41.78
N ASN A 120 -0.47 -13.26 -42.80
CA ASN A 120 0.68 -13.76 -43.54
C ASN A 120 2.04 -13.22 -43.04
N VAL A 121 2.05 -12.46 -41.94
CA VAL A 121 3.27 -11.91 -41.32
C VAL A 121 3.48 -12.59 -39.96
N THR A 122 4.72 -13.01 -39.68
CA THR A 122 5.08 -13.50 -38.34
C THR A 122 5.20 -12.33 -37.38
N LEU A 123 4.53 -12.40 -36.23
CA LEU A 123 4.67 -11.38 -35.19
C LEU A 123 6.02 -11.49 -34.48
N ASN A 124 6.74 -10.38 -34.39
CA ASN A 124 7.91 -10.24 -33.54
C ASN A 124 8.03 -8.77 -33.12
N GLU A 125 7.21 -8.37 -32.16
CA GLU A 125 7.09 -6.99 -31.71
C GLU A 125 7.60 -6.83 -30.28
N THR A 126 7.96 -5.61 -29.91
CA THR A 126 8.27 -5.26 -28.53
C THR A 126 7.25 -4.25 -28.03
N LEU A 127 6.49 -4.65 -27.00
CA LEU A 127 5.62 -3.74 -26.27
C LEU A 127 6.44 -2.99 -25.23
N THR A 128 6.18 -1.69 -25.09
CA THR A 128 6.86 -0.79 -24.16
C THR A 128 5.86 -0.25 -23.15
N ALA A 129 6.04 -0.58 -21.88
CA ALA A 129 5.28 -0.01 -20.79
C ALA A 129 5.89 1.31 -20.28
N SER A 130 5.06 2.16 -19.71
CA SER A 130 5.49 3.40 -19.05
C SER A 130 4.66 3.65 -17.79
N THR A 131 5.20 4.46 -16.87
CA THR A 131 4.54 4.86 -15.63
C THR A 131 4.78 6.34 -15.32
N ASN A 132 3.89 6.96 -14.55
CA ASN A 132 4.05 8.33 -14.06
C ASN A 132 5.06 8.47 -12.91
N TYR A 133 5.67 7.38 -12.42
CA TYR A 133 6.54 7.40 -11.24
C TYR A 133 7.58 8.54 -11.25
N GLY A 134 8.26 8.75 -12.38
CA GLY A 134 9.29 9.79 -12.52
C GLY A 134 8.78 11.23 -12.44
N ALA A 135 7.47 11.45 -12.55
CA ALA A 135 6.83 12.76 -12.43
C ALA A 135 6.26 13.03 -11.03
N LEU A 136 6.34 12.06 -10.12
CA LEU A 136 5.82 12.18 -8.76
C LEU A 136 6.85 12.84 -7.83
N ASN A 137 6.36 13.68 -6.91
CA ASN A 137 7.18 14.16 -5.81
C ASN A 137 7.03 13.23 -4.60
N LEU A 138 8.03 12.35 -4.44
CA LEU A 138 8.06 11.33 -3.37
C LEU A 138 9.00 11.68 -2.22
N THR A 139 9.42 12.95 -2.11
CA THR A 139 10.40 13.40 -1.10
C THR A 139 9.96 13.07 0.34
N ALA A 140 8.66 13.13 0.61
CA ALA A 140 8.11 12.79 1.93
C ALA A 140 8.21 11.30 2.27
N ALA A 141 8.30 10.40 1.27
CA ALA A 141 8.32 8.95 1.44
C ALA A 141 9.58 8.35 0.75
N PRO A 142 10.76 8.50 1.37
CA PRO A 142 12.02 8.10 0.76
C PRO A 142 12.16 6.58 0.66
N GLY A 143 13.02 6.13 -0.26
CA GLY A 143 13.38 4.71 -0.42
C GLY A 143 12.37 3.88 -1.22
N LEU A 144 11.31 4.50 -1.76
CA LEU A 144 10.40 3.83 -2.67
C LEU A 144 11.09 3.50 -4.01
N SER A 145 10.68 2.37 -4.58
CA SER A 145 10.91 2.03 -5.98
C SER A 145 9.60 1.50 -6.59
N TYR A 146 9.62 0.95 -7.80
CA TYR A 146 8.43 0.39 -8.45
C TYR A 146 8.78 -0.84 -9.29
N ASN A 147 7.79 -1.69 -9.58
CA ASN A 147 7.94 -2.82 -10.48
C ASN A 147 6.88 -2.84 -11.60
N PHE A 148 7.27 -3.31 -12.79
CA PHE A 148 6.37 -3.72 -13.87
C PHE A 148 6.10 -5.22 -13.76
N THR A 149 4.82 -5.60 -13.93
CA THR A 149 4.38 -7.00 -14.03
C THR A 149 3.51 -7.15 -15.28
N TRP A 150 3.94 -8.00 -16.21
CA TRP A 150 3.21 -8.27 -17.46
C TRP A 150 2.29 -9.49 -17.34
N THR A 151 1.17 -9.45 -18.06
CA THR A 151 0.22 -10.57 -18.25
C THR A 151 -0.14 -10.72 -19.72
N GLY A 152 -0.71 -11.86 -20.12
CA GLY A 152 -1.10 -12.12 -21.52
C GLY A 152 0.00 -12.77 -22.37
N GLY A 153 1.12 -13.18 -21.75
CA GLY A 153 2.22 -13.88 -22.42
C GLY A 153 3.37 -12.95 -22.82
N GLY A 154 4.17 -13.40 -23.79
CA GLY A 154 5.40 -12.75 -24.23
C GLY A 154 6.64 -13.20 -23.45
N THR A 155 7.78 -12.58 -23.76
CA THR A 155 9.08 -12.81 -23.14
C THR A 155 9.59 -11.49 -22.58
N VAL A 156 9.67 -11.41 -21.25
CA VAL A 156 10.19 -10.26 -20.52
C VAL A 156 11.64 -10.58 -20.13
N SER A 157 12.59 -9.74 -20.55
CA SER A 157 14.02 -9.97 -20.24
C SER A 157 14.39 -9.37 -18.88
N GLY A 158 14.74 -10.20 -17.91
CA GLY A 158 15.11 -9.75 -16.56
C GLY A 158 13.92 -9.36 -15.68
N THR A 159 14.23 -8.93 -14.45
CA THR A 159 13.23 -8.51 -13.46
C THR A 159 12.83 -7.05 -13.66
N ASN A 160 11.55 -6.72 -13.48
CA ASN A 160 11.04 -5.34 -13.58
C ASN A 160 11.41 -4.66 -14.92
N ASN A 161 11.12 -5.33 -16.03
CA ASN A 161 11.40 -4.78 -17.34
C ASN A 161 10.15 -4.12 -17.93
N HIS A 162 10.33 -2.91 -18.43
CA HIS A 162 9.31 -2.15 -19.14
C HIS A 162 9.11 -2.64 -20.58
N LEU A 163 9.93 -3.56 -21.08
CA LEU A 163 9.83 -4.16 -22.40
C LEU A 163 9.29 -5.59 -22.32
N ASN A 164 8.35 -5.94 -23.21
CA ASN A 164 7.84 -7.30 -23.38
C ASN A 164 7.87 -7.70 -24.87
N GLN A 165 8.65 -8.72 -25.20
CA GLN A 165 8.72 -9.24 -26.55
C GLN A 165 7.54 -10.19 -26.81
N VAL A 166 6.81 -9.97 -27.90
CA VAL A 166 5.58 -10.72 -28.20
C VAL A 166 5.63 -11.32 -29.61
N THR A 167 5.19 -12.58 -29.70
CA THR A 167 5.24 -13.38 -30.93
C THR A 167 3.90 -13.96 -31.34
N THR A 168 2.82 -13.66 -30.60
CA THR A 168 1.45 -14.05 -30.94
C THR A 168 0.49 -12.87 -30.80
N SER A 169 -0.57 -12.81 -31.58
CA SER A 169 -1.66 -11.85 -31.33
C SER A 169 -2.38 -12.18 -30.03
N GLY A 170 -2.97 -11.18 -29.39
CA GLY A 170 -3.59 -11.34 -28.08
C GLY A 170 -3.70 -10.04 -27.30
N THR A 171 -4.20 -10.16 -26.08
CA THR A 171 -4.33 -9.05 -25.13
C THR A 171 -3.25 -9.15 -24.07
N TYR A 172 -2.46 -8.09 -23.96
CA TYR A 172 -1.34 -7.93 -23.04
C TYR A 172 -1.69 -6.93 -21.96
N GLY A 173 -1.52 -7.32 -20.71
CA GLY A 173 -1.73 -6.43 -19.56
C GLY A 173 -0.40 -6.06 -18.92
N VAL A 174 -0.35 -4.88 -18.33
CA VAL A 174 0.76 -4.49 -17.44
C VAL A 174 0.19 -3.88 -16.16
N SER A 175 0.80 -4.23 -15.03
CA SER A 175 0.59 -3.59 -13.73
C SER A 175 1.88 -2.96 -13.24
N VAL A 176 1.76 -1.80 -12.60
CA VAL A 176 2.86 -1.09 -11.94
C VAL A 176 2.51 -0.90 -10.47
N ALA A 177 3.35 -1.39 -9.57
CA ALA A 177 3.19 -1.24 -8.14
C ALA A 177 4.44 -0.64 -7.51
N TYR A 178 4.29 0.11 -6.42
CA TYR A 178 5.45 0.50 -5.62
C TYR A 178 6.09 -0.72 -4.96
N VAL A 179 7.40 -0.64 -4.79
CA VAL A 179 8.19 -1.55 -3.97
C VAL A 179 8.65 -0.77 -2.74
N LEU A 180 8.32 -1.30 -1.57
CA LEU A 180 8.57 -0.66 -0.28
C LEU A 180 10.00 -0.90 0.20
N PRO A 181 10.61 0.07 0.93
CA PRO A 181 12.02 0.00 1.32
C PRO A 181 12.43 -1.10 2.32
N THR A 182 11.54 -1.82 3.04
CA THR A 182 11.82 -3.07 3.82
C THR A 182 10.62 -3.57 4.67
N ASN A 183 10.83 -4.67 5.40
CA ASN A 183 9.92 -5.77 5.77
C ASN A 183 9.15 -5.61 7.10
N ASP A 184 8.82 -4.39 7.52
CA ASP A 184 8.25 -4.12 8.87
C ASP A 184 6.76 -4.50 9.04
N GLY A 185 6.21 -5.33 8.16
CA GLY A 185 4.77 -5.57 8.08
C GLY A 185 4.01 -4.44 7.39
N SER A 186 4.72 -3.51 6.74
CA SER A 186 4.17 -2.51 5.81
C SER A 186 3.16 -3.14 4.84
N LYS A 187 1.88 -2.79 5.04
CA LYS A 187 0.80 -3.14 4.11
C LYS A 187 0.53 -1.94 3.22
N MET A 188 0.98 -1.99 1.97
CA MET A 188 0.46 -1.11 0.94
C MET A 188 -0.80 -1.75 0.35
N THR A 189 -1.90 -1.00 0.37
CA THR A 189 -3.15 -1.40 -0.31
C THR A 189 -3.46 -0.38 -1.40
N GLY A 190 -3.70 -0.87 -2.63
CA GLY A 190 -4.41 -0.10 -3.66
C GLY A 190 -3.59 0.91 -4.47
N CYS A 191 -2.27 0.96 -4.34
CA CYS A 191 -1.43 1.83 -5.20
C CYS A 191 -0.84 1.03 -6.38
N THR A 192 -1.70 0.62 -7.31
CA THR A 192 -1.31 -0.04 -8.56
C THR A 192 -1.87 0.70 -9.76
N GLY A 193 -1.03 1.00 -10.75
CA GLY A 193 -1.46 1.43 -12.08
C GLY A 193 -1.58 0.22 -13.00
N THR A 194 -2.58 0.19 -13.88
CA THR A 194 -2.77 -0.92 -14.83
C THR A 194 -3.10 -0.41 -16.22
N ALA A 195 -2.64 -1.11 -17.25
CA ALA A 195 -3.01 -0.88 -18.65
C ALA A 195 -3.17 -2.20 -19.40
N SER A 196 -3.88 -2.15 -20.52
CA SER A 196 -4.10 -3.28 -21.43
C SER A 196 -3.89 -2.83 -22.86
N HIS A 197 -3.30 -3.70 -23.68
CA HIS A 197 -3.00 -3.46 -25.09
C HIS A 197 -3.34 -4.72 -25.88
N THR A 198 -4.03 -4.58 -27.01
CA THR A 198 -4.44 -5.72 -27.83
C THR A 198 -3.80 -5.64 -29.21
N ILE A 199 -3.23 -6.77 -29.64
CA ILE A 199 -2.73 -6.99 -31.00
C ILE A 199 -3.69 -7.94 -31.70
N ILE A 200 -4.31 -7.51 -32.79
CA ILE A 200 -5.20 -8.37 -33.60
C ILE A 200 -4.50 -8.88 -34.86
N THR A 201 -4.92 -10.04 -35.36
CA THR A 201 -4.50 -10.55 -36.66
C THR A 201 -5.57 -10.26 -37.70
N ASN A 202 -5.23 -9.44 -38.68
CA ASN A 202 -6.06 -9.12 -39.83
C ASN A 202 -5.84 -10.15 -40.94
N THR A 203 -6.92 -10.55 -41.61
CA THR A 203 -6.84 -11.44 -42.77
C THR A 203 -6.11 -10.76 -43.92
N ALA A 204 -5.09 -11.42 -44.48
CA ALA A 204 -4.43 -10.93 -45.69
C ALA A 204 -5.42 -10.88 -46.87
N PRO A 205 -5.34 -9.85 -47.74
CA PRO A 205 -6.15 -9.79 -48.96
C PRO A 205 -5.94 -11.03 -49.84
N THR A 206 -6.98 -11.45 -50.54
CA THR A 206 -6.88 -12.55 -51.52
C THR A 206 -6.05 -12.12 -52.72
N THR A 207 -5.24 -13.05 -53.25
CA THR A 207 -4.48 -12.83 -54.48
C THR A 207 -5.42 -12.43 -55.62
N PRO A 208 -5.21 -11.29 -56.30
CA PRO A 208 -6.04 -10.92 -57.44
C PRO A 208 -5.79 -11.87 -58.61
N SER A 209 -6.85 -12.33 -59.26
CA SER A 209 -6.79 -13.08 -60.51
C SER A 209 -7.13 -12.18 -61.70
N VAL A 210 -6.38 -12.31 -62.80
CA VAL A 210 -6.68 -11.63 -64.08
C VAL A 210 -7.06 -12.67 -65.11
N THR A 211 -8.20 -12.48 -65.77
CA THR A 211 -8.67 -13.30 -66.89
C THR A 211 -8.78 -12.44 -68.14
N ILE A 212 -8.38 -13.00 -69.29
CA ILE A 212 -8.58 -12.38 -70.60
C ILE A 212 -10.03 -12.68 -71.03
N GLN A 213 -10.77 -11.67 -71.49
CA GLN A 213 -12.10 -11.83 -72.10
C GLN A 213 -11.98 -12.11 -73.60
#